data_AF-A0A316S1Q1-F1
#
_entry.id   AF-A0A316S1Q1-F1
#
_cell.length_a   1.000
_cell.length_b   1.000
_cell.length_c   1.000
_cell.angle_alpha   90.00
_cell.angle_beta   90.00
_cell.angle_gamma   90.00
#
_symmetry.space_group_name_H-M   'P 1'
#
loop_
_entity.id
_entity.type
_entity.pdbx_description
1 polymer ?
#
loop_
_entity_poly.entity_id
_entity_poly.type
_entity_poly.pdbx_seq_one_letter_code
_entity_poly.pdbx_strand_id
1 'polypeptide(L)' 'MKENGTGRVLKFGETTMGPKRYTKSYLSKNNVYIDFVKKGTKAEMHTWQHEMITNYFNRHGVLLPLNKSFW' A
#
# COMPACT_ATOMS: atom_id res chain seq x y z
N MET A 1 -0.94 3.19 0.68
CA MET A 1 -1.38 3.83 1.94
C MET A 1 -0.21 4.60 2.51
N LYS A 2 -0.50 5.80 3.00
CA LYS A 2 0.48 6.72 3.57
C LYS A 2 0.03 7.16 4.96
N GLU A 3 0.98 7.42 5.84
CA GLU A 3 0.77 7.98 7.17
C GLU A 3 0.34 9.45 7.06
N ASN A 4 -0.65 9.87 7.85
CA ASN A 4 -1.07 11.26 7.90
C ASN A 4 0.05 12.13 8.51
N GLY A 5 0.26 13.33 7.96
CA GLY A 5 1.24 14.32 8.45
C GLY A 5 2.67 14.09 7.95
N THR A 6 3.13 12.84 7.87
CA THR A 6 4.50 12.53 7.39
C THR A 6 4.55 12.14 5.91
N GLY A 7 3.44 11.63 5.36
CA GLY A 7 3.40 11.11 3.99
C GLY A 7 4.19 9.81 3.80
N ARG A 8 4.72 9.22 4.88
CA ARG A 8 5.50 7.98 4.84
C ARG A 8 4.66 6.86 4.27
N VAL A 9 5.21 6.14 3.29
CA VAL A 9 4.51 5.00 2.69
C VAL A 9 4.53 3.83 3.67
N LEU A 10 3.35 3.31 3.99
CA LEU A 10 3.17 2.19 4.93
C LEU A 10 2.64 0.92 4.27
N LYS A 11 2.03 1.06 3.09
CA LYS A 11 1.52 -0.08 2.32
C LYS A 11 1.50 0.20 0.83
N PHE A 12 1.94 -0.77 0.03
CA PHE A 12 1.54 -0.89 -1.38
C PHE A 12 0.47 -1.98 -1.52
N GLY A 13 -0.52 -1.71 -2.37
CA GLY A 13 -1.69 -2.56 -2.53
C GLY A 13 -2.49 -2.19 -3.77
N GLU A 14 -2.88 -3.18 -4.57
CA GLU A 14 -3.90 -3.03 -5.59
C GLU A 14 -5.31 -3.03 -4.97
N THR A 15 -6.28 -2.44 -5.68
CA THR A 15 -7.69 -2.62 -5.32
C THR A 15 -8.62 -2.33 -6.50
N THR A 16 -9.70 -3.10 -6.61
CA THR A 16 -10.87 -2.77 -7.45
C THR A 16 -11.96 -2.02 -6.69
N MET A 17 -11.93 -2.03 -5.35
CA MET A 17 -12.94 -1.38 -4.50
C MET A 17 -12.68 0.12 -4.26
N GLY A 18 -11.59 0.66 -4.81
CA GLY A 18 -11.19 2.05 -4.61
C GLY A 18 -11.13 2.43 -3.12
N PRO A 19 -11.64 3.61 -2.72
CA PRO A 19 -11.60 4.08 -1.34
C PRO A 19 -12.32 3.16 -0.34
N LYS A 20 -13.25 2.32 -0.81
CA LYS A 20 -14.05 1.43 0.03
C LYS A 20 -13.31 0.18 0.49
N ARG A 21 -12.08 -0.07 0.01
CA ARG A 21 -11.30 -1.25 0.40
C ARG A 21 -11.07 -1.35 1.91
N TYR A 22 -10.90 -0.19 2.57
CA TYR A 22 -10.71 -0.12 4.02
C TYR A 22 -11.78 0.76 4.65
N THR A 23 -12.22 0.37 5.84
CA THR A 23 -13.19 1.15 6.60
C THR A 23 -12.54 2.43 7.13
N LYS A 24 -13.34 3.48 7.34
CA LYS A 24 -12.87 4.73 7.96
C LYS A 24 -12.24 4.50 9.34
N SER A 25 -12.80 3.56 10.12
CA SER A 25 -12.25 3.18 11.42
C SER A 25 -10.84 2.58 11.30
N TYR A 26 -10.59 1.71 10.32
CA TYR A 26 -9.25 1.17 10.08
C TYR A 26 -8.26 2.28 9.72
N LEU A 27 -8.63 3.17 8.81
CA LEU A 27 -7.78 4.29 8.37
C LEU A 27 -7.43 5.21 9.55
N SER A 28 -8.42 5.59 10.36
CA SER A 28 -8.22 6.41 11.56
C SER A 28 -7.35 5.72 12.61
N LYS A 29 -7.65 4.45 12.94
CA LYS A 29 -6.89 3.67 13.94
C LYS A 29 -5.40 3.54 13.60
N ASN A 30 -5.07 3.44 12.31
CA ASN A 30 -3.69 3.34 11.86
C ASN A 30 -3.08 4.71 11.51
N ASN A 31 -3.83 5.81 11.63
CA ASN A 31 -3.43 7.14 11.19
C ASN A 31 -2.94 7.19 9.73
N VAL A 32 -3.69 6.56 8.82
CA VAL A 32 -3.34 6.46 7.40
C VAL A 32 -4.44 6.91 6.46
N TYR A 33 -4.05 7.22 5.23
CA TYR A 33 -4.95 7.45 4.11
C TYR A 33 -4.56 6.61 2.88
N ILE A 34 -5.54 6.42 1.99
CA ILE A 34 -5.34 5.75 0.70
C ILE A 34 -4.97 6.81 -0.34
N ASP A 35 -3.90 6.56 -1.09
CA ASP A 35 -3.44 7.41 -2.18
C ASP A 35 -3.36 6.55 -3.45
N PHE A 36 -3.99 7.02 -4.53
CA PHE A 36 -4.06 6.30 -5.81
C PHE A 36 -2.98 6.82 -6.75
N VAL A 37 -1.89 6.05 -6.85
CA VAL A 37 -0.68 6.48 -7.58
C VAL A 37 -0.53 5.83 -8.97
N LYS A 38 -1.27 4.76 -9.25
CA LYS A 38 -1.21 4.03 -10.53
C LYS A 38 -2.59 3.43 -10.85
N LYS A 39 -2.88 3.27 -12.14
CA LYS A 39 -4.04 2.56 -12.68
C LYS A 39 -3.62 1.64 -13.82
N GLY A 40 -4.35 0.55 -14.00
CA GLY A 40 -4.10 -0.44 -15.06
C GLY A 40 -4.96 -1.67 -14.84
N THR A 41 -4.67 -2.72 -15.60
CA THR A 41 -5.26 -4.05 -15.41
C THR A 41 -4.88 -4.63 -14.04
N LYS A 42 -5.64 -5.62 -13.58
CA LYS A 42 -5.34 -6.32 -12.32
C LYS A 42 -3.93 -6.92 -12.31
N ALA A 43 -3.51 -7.50 -13.44
CA ALA A 43 -2.18 -8.09 -13.58
C ALA A 43 -1.08 -7.03 -13.45
N GLU A 44 -1.19 -5.91 -14.17
CA GLU A 44 -0.22 -4.82 -14.09
C GLU A 44 -0.13 -4.23 -12.68
N MET A 45 -1.26 -4.03 -12.00
CA MET A 45 -1.25 -3.49 -10.63
C MET A 45 -0.68 -4.48 -9.62
N HIS A 46 -0.89 -5.77 -9.84
CA HIS A 46 -0.31 -6.83 -9.01
C HIS A 46 1.22 -6.88 -9.17
N THR A 47 1.72 -6.88 -10.40
CA THR A 47 3.16 -6.80 -10.70
C THR A 47 3.77 -5.54 -10.09
N TRP A 48 3.14 -4.38 -10.32
CA TRP A 48 3.61 -3.11 -9.76
C TRP A 48 3.65 -3.12 -8.22
N GLN A 49 2.62 -3.65 -7.57
CA GLN A 49 2.63 -3.80 -6.10
C GLN A 49 3.80 -4.67 -5.65
N HIS A 50 4.00 -5.83 -6.29
CA HIS A 50 5.05 -6.77 -5.93
C HIS A 50 6.44 -6.16 -6.07
N GLU A 51 6.70 -5.45 -7.18
CA GLU A 51 7.96 -4.73 -7.41
C GLU A 51 8.22 -3.68 -6.34
N MET A 52 7.21 -2.88 -5.97
CA MET A 52 7.36 -1.84 -4.95
C MET A 52 7.65 -2.40 -3.56
N ILE A 53 6.99 -3.49 -3.17
CA ILE A 53 7.24 -4.16 -1.88
C ILE A 53 8.64 -4.79 -1.87
N THR A 54 9.03 -5.45 -2.96
CA THR A 54 10.33 -6.08 -3.12
C THR A 54 11.46 -5.06 -3.09
N ASN A 55 11.32 -3.94 -3.82
CA ASN A 55 12.30 -2.86 -3.82
C ASN A 55 12.48 -2.24 -2.43
N TYR A 56 11.38 -2.07 -1.68
CA TYR A 56 11.44 -1.59 -0.30
C TYR A 56 12.18 -2.59 0.60
N PHE A 57 11.83 -3.86 0.52
CA PHE A 57 12.48 -4.91 1.30
C PHE A 57 13.98 -5.01 0.98
N ASN A 58 14.36 -5.00 -0.29
CA ASN A 58 15.77 -5.05 -0.70
C ASN A 58 16.58 -3.87 -0.16
N ARG A 59 15.95 -2.71 0.05
CA ARG A 59 16.60 -1.52 0.60
C ARG A 59 16.67 -1.51 2.13
N HIS A 60 15.66 -2.03 2.81
CA HIS A 60 15.50 -1.87 4.26
C HIS A 60 15.63 -3.18 5.06
N GLY A 61 15.66 -4.34 4.40
CA GLY A 61 15.69 -5.66 5.03
C GLY A 61 14.36 -6.07 5.70
N VAL A 62 13.33 -5.23 5.64
CA VAL A 62 12.02 -5.45 6.26
C VAL A 62 10.89 -5.04 5.32
N LEU A 63 9.72 -5.66 5.47
CA LEU A 63 8.52 -5.26 4.74
C LEU A 63 7.99 -3.92 5.24
N LEU A 64 7.18 -3.26 4.41
CA LEU A 64 6.45 -2.09 4.88
C LEU A 64 5.53 -2.48 6.05
N PRO A 65 5.33 -1.60 7.06
CA PRO A 65 4.64 -1.95 8.30
C PRO A 65 3.25 -2.58 8.15
N LEU A 66 2.52 -2.25 7.07
CA LEU A 66 1.16 -2.77 6.81
C LEU A 66 1.11 -3.81 5.68
N ASN A 67 2.24 -4.20 5.09
CA ASN A 67 2.34 -5.35 4.19
C ASN A 67 2.72 -6.59 5.01
N LYS A 68 1.86 -7.63 4.96
CA LYS A 68 2.09 -8.90 5.65
C LYS A 68 2.90 -9.90 4.83
N SER A 69 3.07 -9.62 3.54
CA SER A 69 3.67 -10.47 2.52
C SER A 69 4.13 -9.62 1.33
N PHE A 70 4.92 -10.21 0.44
CA PHE A 70 5.26 -9.68 -0.88
C PHE A 70 4.10 -9.73 -1.89
N TRP A 71 3.00 -10.35 -1.49
CA TRP A 71 1.77 -10.56 -2.25
C TRP A 71 0.62 -9.78 -1.62
#